data_AF-A0A968NL28-F1
#
_entry.id   AF-A0A968NL28-F1
#
_cell.length_a   1.000
_cell.length_b   1.000
_cell.length_c   1.000
_cell.angle_alpha   90.00
_cell.angle_beta   90.00
_cell.angle_gamma   90.00
#
_symmetry.space_group_name_H-M   'P 1'
#
loop_
_entity.id
_entity.type
_entity.pdbx_description
1 polymer ?
#
loop_
_entity_poly.entity_id
_entity_poly.type
_entity_poly.pdbx_seq_one_letter_code
_entity_poly.pdbx_strand_id
1 'polypeptide(L)'
;MQKKRLPPGTKNTSVLGLGLSQAVPGFNALPNVEKEIDAIVRTPKNDNKGIFPGNEFLNKNFDYTALRDNLRGHNILHIATHGEFVPGRQDDSFLVLGTGKKLPIPEIEKLRDLGDINLVVLSACETALGETNKQDGIEIHGISFYFLKQGAKSVISSLWKVDDPSTAKLMQQFYSNLATDAHPTKAEALRQAQLSLLRGNNSTTANTNPRGISVTPETGTSPRNQQLASEYSHPYYWAPFILIGNGL
;
A
#
# COMPACT_ATOMS: atom_id res chain seq x y z
N MET A 1 13.28 13.21 -21.91
CA MET A 1 12.58 11.90 -21.87
C MET A 1 12.97 10.99 -20.69
N GLN A 2 13.95 11.33 -19.83
CA GLN A 2 14.42 10.46 -18.72
C GLN A 2 13.66 10.55 -17.37
N LYS A 3 12.81 11.56 -17.12
CA LYS A 3 12.13 11.78 -15.82
C LYS A 3 10.99 10.81 -15.48
N LYS A 4 10.86 9.69 -16.19
CA LYS A 4 9.69 8.79 -16.11
C LYS A 4 9.98 7.45 -15.41
N ARG A 5 11.26 7.11 -15.22
CA ARG A 5 11.74 5.92 -14.51
C ARG A 5 12.31 6.32 -13.16
N LEU A 6 12.18 5.43 -12.16
CA LEU A 6 12.97 5.56 -10.95
C LEU A 6 14.45 5.53 -11.32
N PRO A 7 15.30 6.35 -10.69
CA PRO A 7 16.73 6.29 -10.94
C PRO A 7 17.27 4.90 -10.57
N PRO A 8 18.32 4.42 -11.28
CA PRO A 8 18.91 3.12 -11.02
C PRO A 8 19.45 3.01 -9.57
N GLY A 9 19.31 1.82 -8.99
CA GLY A 9 19.69 1.52 -7.60
C GLY A 9 18.83 2.18 -6.52
N THR A 10 19.23 1.97 -5.27
CA THR A 10 18.48 2.46 -4.09
C THR A 10 18.92 3.85 -3.62
N LYS A 11 20.18 4.24 -3.87
CA LYS A 11 20.80 5.45 -3.27
C LYS A 11 20.14 6.77 -3.68
N ASN A 12 19.57 6.83 -4.88
CA ASN A 12 18.98 8.05 -5.45
C ASN A 12 17.44 8.01 -5.44
N THR A 13 16.84 7.00 -4.81
CA THR A 13 15.39 6.82 -4.71
C THR A 13 14.99 6.96 -3.25
N SER A 14 14.33 8.06 -2.91
CA SER A 14 13.87 8.32 -1.54
C SER A 14 12.41 7.89 -1.35
N VAL A 15 12.09 7.23 -0.22
CA VAL A 15 10.74 6.76 0.13
C VAL A 15 10.16 7.54 1.30
N LEU A 16 8.93 8.03 1.15
CA LEU A 16 8.10 8.48 2.27
C LEU A 16 7.17 7.32 2.68
N GLY A 17 7.45 6.70 3.82
CA GLY A 17 6.64 5.62 4.40
C GLY A 17 5.68 6.16 5.45
N LEU A 18 4.39 5.85 5.31
CA LEU A 18 3.33 6.26 6.24
C LEU A 18 2.53 5.03 6.64
N GLY A 19 2.38 4.79 7.94
CA GLY A 19 1.77 3.55 8.43
C GLY A 19 0.88 3.71 9.65
N LEU A 20 -0.22 2.97 9.70
CA LEU A 20 -1.03 2.77 10.91
C LEU A 20 -0.99 1.29 11.31
N SER A 21 -0.27 0.97 12.40
CA SER A 21 -0.16 -0.41 12.91
C SER A 21 -1.04 -0.68 14.13
N GLN A 22 -1.34 0.35 14.92
CA GLN A 22 -2.15 0.24 16.14
C GLN A 22 -3.65 0.27 15.83
N ALA A 23 -4.47 -0.22 16.77
CA ALA A 23 -5.92 -0.02 16.68
C ALA A 23 -6.27 1.45 16.93
N VAL A 24 -7.28 1.95 16.23
CA VAL A 24 -7.85 3.29 16.38
C VAL A 24 -9.38 3.17 16.40
N PRO A 25 -10.14 4.17 16.88
CA PRO A 25 -11.60 4.08 16.93
C PRO A 25 -12.21 3.68 15.58
N GLY A 26 -12.94 2.55 15.56
CA GLY A 26 -13.57 2.00 14.36
C GLY A 26 -12.70 1.10 13.48
N PHE A 27 -11.41 0.92 13.80
CA PHE A 27 -10.49 0.13 12.98
C PHE A 27 -9.55 -0.75 13.82
N ASN A 28 -9.42 -2.03 13.43
CA ASN A 28 -8.56 -3.00 14.10
C ASN A 28 -7.06 -2.70 13.88
N ALA A 29 -6.21 -3.24 14.75
CA ALA A 29 -4.77 -3.14 14.61
C ALA A 29 -4.28 -3.91 13.36
N LEU A 30 -3.28 -3.33 12.68
CA LEU A 30 -2.58 -3.90 11.54
C LEU A 30 -1.11 -4.15 11.93
N PRO A 31 -0.82 -5.18 12.75
CA PRO A 31 0.48 -5.35 13.38
C PRO A 31 1.64 -5.55 12.38
N ASN A 32 1.37 -5.94 11.14
CA ASN A 32 2.43 -6.13 10.13
C ASN A 32 2.75 -4.86 9.34
N VAL A 33 1.99 -3.77 9.51
CA VAL A 33 2.31 -2.46 8.88
C VAL A 33 3.67 -1.94 9.34
N GLU A 34 4.01 -2.10 10.62
CA GLU A 34 5.32 -1.66 11.11
C GLU A 34 6.46 -2.45 10.49
N LYS A 35 6.30 -3.78 10.35
CA LYS A 35 7.27 -4.65 9.68
C LYS A 35 7.39 -4.34 8.18
N GLU A 36 6.27 -3.99 7.54
CA GLU A 36 6.23 -3.57 6.14
C GLU A 36 7.05 -2.29 5.94
N ILE A 37 6.80 -1.24 6.73
CA ILE A 37 7.55 0.01 6.64
C ILE A 37 9.03 -0.19 6.98
N ASP A 38 9.35 -0.93 8.04
CA ASP A 38 10.73 -1.28 8.45
C ASP A 38 11.51 -2.01 7.34
N ALA A 39 10.82 -2.82 6.53
CA ALA A 39 11.45 -3.55 5.42
C ALA A 39 11.74 -2.64 4.21
N ILE A 40 11.05 -1.51 4.10
CA ILE A 40 11.09 -0.62 2.93
C ILE A 40 12.01 0.57 3.19
N VAL A 41 11.81 1.26 4.30
CA VAL A 41 12.40 2.58 4.59
C VAL A 41 13.62 2.45 5.49
N ARG A 42 14.76 2.93 4.99
CA ARG A 42 16.00 3.07 5.74
C ARG A 42 16.11 4.51 6.23
N THR A 43 15.93 4.69 7.54
CA THR A 43 15.99 6.02 8.14
C THR A 43 17.42 6.36 8.58
N PRO A 44 17.81 7.66 8.64
CA PRO A 44 19.12 8.05 9.14
C PRO A 44 19.43 7.61 10.57
N LYS A 45 18.39 7.35 11.38
CA LYS A 45 18.53 6.88 12.76
C LYS A 45 18.74 5.36 12.87
N ASN A 46 18.42 4.62 11.81
CA ASN A 46 18.48 3.17 11.78
C ASN A 46 18.89 2.67 10.38
N ASP A 47 20.19 2.77 10.08
CA ASP A 47 20.76 2.38 8.78
C ASP A 47 20.88 0.85 8.60
N ASN A 48 20.44 0.07 9.59
CA ASN A 48 20.46 -1.40 9.54
C ASN A 48 19.12 -2.01 9.09
N LYS A 49 18.09 -1.20 8.88
CA LYS A 49 16.77 -1.62 8.39
C LYS A 49 16.41 -0.90 7.09
N GLY A 50 15.54 -1.50 6.29
CA GLY A 50 15.02 -0.88 5.07
C GLY A 50 15.97 -0.90 3.87
N ILE A 51 15.37 -0.84 2.68
CA ILE A 51 16.07 -0.97 1.40
C ILE A 51 16.40 0.40 0.80
N PHE A 52 15.45 1.34 0.90
CA PHE A 52 15.54 2.67 0.31
C PHE A 52 15.72 3.74 1.38
N PRO A 53 16.61 4.72 1.22
CA PRO A 53 16.69 5.85 2.13
C PRO A 53 15.35 6.60 2.19
N GLY A 54 15.00 7.18 3.33
CA GLY A 54 13.75 7.93 3.41
C GLY A 54 13.32 8.36 4.80
N ASN A 55 12.04 8.74 4.87
CA ASN A 55 11.37 9.16 6.09
C ASN A 55 10.19 8.23 6.36
N GLU A 56 9.95 7.94 7.64
CA GLU A 56 8.80 7.17 8.06
C GLU A 56 7.99 7.92 9.11
N PHE A 57 6.67 7.76 9.06
CA PHE A 57 5.77 8.21 10.11
C PHE A 57 4.76 7.10 10.42
N LEU A 58 4.76 6.64 11.67
CA LEU A 58 3.90 5.57 12.14
C LEU A 58 2.88 6.06 13.17
N ASN A 59 1.71 5.45 13.16
CA ASN A 59 0.64 5.65 14.15
C ASN A 59 0.32 7.14 14.31
N LYS A 60 0.32 7.70 15.53
CA LYS A 60 -0.02 9.11 15.75
C LYS A 60 0.85 10.10 14.96
N ASN A 61 2.05 9.71 14.52
CA ASN A 61 2.91 10.54 13.69
C ASN A 61 2.48 10.54 12.21
N PHE A 62 1.70 9.54 11.77
CA PHE A 62 1.04 9.55 10.47
C PHE A 62 -0.24 10.38 10.53
N ASP A 63 -0.10 11.69 10.40
CA ASP A 63 -1.22 12.62 10.24
C ASP A 63 -1.19 13.31 8.85
N TYR A 64 -2.19 14.15 8.60
CA TYR A 64 -2.30 14.87 7.32
C TYR A 64 -1.14 15.84 7.10
N THR A 65 -0.63 16.47 8.16
CA THR A 65 0.49 17.41 8.08
C THR A 65 1.76 16.66 7.69
N ALA A 66 2.02 15.51 8.33
CA ALA A 66 3.14 14.64 8.00
C ALA A 66 3.08 14.18 6.54
N LEU A 67 1.90 13.77 6.05
CA LEU A 67 1.72 13.44 4.63
C LEU A 67 2.00 14.67 3.74
N ARG A 68 1.28 15.78 3.95
CA ARG A 68 1.34 16.96 3.07
C ARG A 68 2.72 17.59 3.00
N ASP A 69 3.40 17.74 4.14
CA ASP A 69 4.62 18.54 4.23
C ASP A 69 5.89 17.76 3.89
N ASN A 70 5.80 16.44 3.71
CA ASN A 70 6.94 15.58 3.41
C ASN A 70 6.90 14.97 2.00
N LEU A 71 5.97 15.35 1.11
CA LEU A 71 5.94 14.80 -0.26
C LEU A 71 7.16 15.23 -1.09
N ARG A 72 7.64 16.46 -0.86
CA ARG A 72 8.76 17.03 -1.60
C ARG A 72 10.07 16.38 -1.18
N GLY A 73 10.83 15.91 -2.16
CA GLY A 73 12.13 15.26 -1.94
C GLY A 73 12.07 13.74 -1.93
N HIS A 74 10.89 13.15 -2.10
CA HIS A 74 10.70 11.70 -2.25
C HIS A 74 10.30 11.35 -3.68
N ASN A 75 10.58 10.11 -4.05
CA ASN A 75 10.24 9.56 -5.36
C ASN A 75 9.17 8.48 -5.25
N ILE A 76 9.01 7.91 -4.06
CA ILE A 76 8.02 6.90 -3.76
C ILE A 76 7.26 7.33 -2.50
N LEU A 77 5.93 7.29 -2.58
CA LEU A 77 5.03 7.44 -1.44
C LEU A 77 4.43 6.07 -1.13
N HIS A 78 4.66 5.55 0.07
CA HIS A 78 4.09 4.29 0.53
C HIS A 78 3.14 4.55 1.70
N ILE A 79 1.87 4.18 1.56
CA ILE A 79 0.85 4.35 2.60
C ILE A 79 0.28 2.98 2.95
N ALA A 80 0.54 2.51 4.17
CA ALA A 80 0.09 1.24 4.71
C ALA A 80 -0.95 1.46 5.83
N THR A 81 -2.23 1.29 5.52
CA THR A 81 -3.32 1.65 6.43
C THR A 81 -4.64 0.98 6.02
N HIS A 82 -5.73 1.32 6.73
CA HIS A 82 -7.09 1.00 6.31
C HIS A 82 -7.56 1.95 5.21
N GLY A 83 -8.35 1.42 4.27
CA GLY A 83 -9.01 2.19 3.23
C GLY A 83 -10.42 1.65 3.04
N GLU A 84 -11.32 2.53 2.64
CA GLU A 84 -12.67 2.17 2.24
C GLU A 84 -13.05 2.98 1.00
N PHE A 85 -13.49 2.26 -0.03
CA PHE A 85 -14.15 2.85 -1.18
C PHE A 85 -15.65 2.74 -0.98
N VAL A 86 -16.36 3.85 -1.14
CA VAL A 86 -17.82 3.92 -0.98
C VAL A 86 -18.44 4.10 -2.36
N PRO A 87 -18.98 3.03 -2.97
CA PRO A 87 -19.69 3.11 -4.25
C PRO A 87 -20.80 4.16 -4.20
N GLY A 88 -20.95 4.91 -5.29
CA GLY A 88 -21.96 5.96 -5.46
C GLY A 88 -21.67 7.26 -4.70
N ARG A 89 -20.69 7.26 -3.79
CA ARG A 89 -20.32 8.40 -2.93
C ARG A 89 -18.79 8.51 -2.82
N GLN A 90 -18.13 8.83 -3.93
CA GLN A 90 -16.66 8.89 -4.01
C GLN A 90 -16.04 9.83 -2.95
N ASP A 91 -16.68 10.95 -2.62
CA ASP A 91 -16.19 11.90 -1.61
C ASP A 91 -16.24 11.33 -0.18
N ASP A 92 -17.06 10.29 0.02
CA ASP A 92 -17.13 9.52 1.27
C ASP A 92 -16.09 8.41 1.32
N SER A 93 -15.31 8.17 0.26
CA SER A 93 -14.18 7.23 0.25
C SER A 93 -12.97 7.84 0.96
N PHE A 94 -12.22 7.03 1.71
CA PHE A 94 -11.14 7.55 2.55
C PHE A 94 -10.02 6.53 2.80
N LEU A 95 -8.86 7.07 3.19
CA LEU A 95 -7.81 6.36 3.90
C LEU A 95 -7.87 6.70 5.38
N VAL A 96 -7.36 5.84 6.27
CA VAL A 96 -7.29 6.14 7.70
C VAL A 96 -5.90 6.67 8.06
N LEU A 97 -5.86 7.85 8.68
CA LEU A 97 -4.63 8.40 9.25
C LEU A 97 -4.31 7.68 10.56
N GLY A 98 -3.05 7.68 10.97
CA GLY A 98 -2.67 7.02 12.22
C GLY A 98 -3.17 7.70 13.50
N THR A 99 -3.80 8.88 13.36
CA THR A 99 -4.58 9.55 14.41
C THR A 99 -6.01 9.00 14.57
N GLY A 100 -6.44 8.08 13.69
CA GLY A 100 -7.82 7.57 13.61
C GLY A 100 -8.77 8.45 12.78
N LYS A 101 -8.32 9.60 12.29
CA LYS A 101 -9.10 10.46 11.39
C LYS A 101 -9.14 9.86 9.99
N LYS A 102 -10.25 10.09 9.28
CA LYS A 102 -10.39 9.79 7.86
C LYS A 102 -9.67 10.86 7.03
N LEU A 103 -8.95 10.42 6.00
CA LEU A 103 -8.40 11.23 4.92
C LEU A 103 -9.29 11.01 3.69
N PRO A 104 -10.32 11.84 3.48
CA PRO A 104 -11.25 11.68 2.37
C PRO A 104 -10.64 12.19 1.06
N ILE A 105 -11.24 11.81 -0.07
CA ILE A 105 -10.82 12.24 -1.41
C ILE A 105 -10.59 13.75 -1.55
N PRO A 106 -11.47 14.66 -1.05
CA PRO A 106 -11.26 16.09 -1.19
C PRO A 106 -10.00 16.61 -0.49
N GLU A 107 -9.49 15.93 0.54
CA GLU A 107 -8.21 16.27 1.15
C GLU A 107 -7.02 15.73 0.33
N ILE A 108 -7.16 14.58 -0.32
CA ILE A 108 -6.16 14.06 -1.26
C ILE A 108 -5.99 15.01 -2.45
N GLU A 109 -7.07 15.57 -2.97
CA GLU A 109 -7.03 16.57 -4.05
C GLU A 109 -6.36 17.90 -3.65
N LYS A 110 -6.21 18.16 -2.35
CA LYS A 110 -5.46 19.32 -1.83
C LYS A 110 -3.97 19.06 -1.75
N LEU A 111 -3.50 17.81 -1.85
CA LEU A 111 -2.08 17.51 -1.88
C LEU A 111 -1.40 18.18 -3.08
N ARG A 112 -0.18 18.64 -2.86
CA ARG A 112 0.70 19.25 -3.86
C ARG A 112 2.01 18.46 -3.89
N ASP A 113 2.91 18.80 -4.80
CA ASP A 113 4.26 18.21 -4.89
C ASP A 113 4.34 16.70 -5.22
N LEU A 114 3.25 16.11 -5.73
CA LEU A 114 3.28 14.74 -6.28
C LEU A 114 3.97 14.63 -7.64
N GLY A 115 4.41 15.76 -8.22
CA GLY A 115 5.04 15.80 -9.54
C GLY A 115 6.34 14.99 -9.66
N ASP A 116 7.08 14.86 -8.56
CA ASP A 116 8.32 14.09 -8.44
C ASP A 116 8.11 12.65 -7.91
N ILE A 117 6.87 12.33 -7.50
CA ILE A 117 6.48 11.00 -7.06
C ILE A 117 6.27 10.11 -8.29
N ASN A 118 7.20 9.18 -8.49
CA ASN A 118 7.16 8.21 -9.57
C ASN A 118 6.25 7.02 -9.27
N LEU A 119 6.05 6.71 -7.99
CA LEU A 119 5.21 5.62 -7.54
C LEU A 119 4.51 5.96 -6.21
N VAL A 120 3.20 5.86 -6.19
CA VAL A 120 2.41 5.76 -4.95
C VAL A 120 2.06 4.30 -4.72
N VAL A 121 2.22 3.79 -3.51
CA VAL A 121 1.77 2.45 -3.11
C VAL A 121 0.70 2.63 -2.03
N LEU A 122 -0.53 2.30 -2.38
CA LEU A 122 -1.66 2.26 -1.46
C LEU A 122 -1.81 0.83 -0.94
N SER A 123 -1.08 0.53 0.13
CA SER A 123 -1.13 -0.73 0.88
C SER A 123 -2.32 -0.75 1.85
N ALA A 124 -3.50 -0.52 1.26
CA ALA A 124 -4.79 -0.35 1.92
C ALA A 124 -5.91 -0.97 1.06
N CYS A 125 -7.07 -1.24 1.65
CA CYS A 125 -8.16 -1.97 0.99
C CYS A 125 -8.95 -1.14 -0.02
N GLU A 126 -9.40 -1.83 -1.07
CA GLU A 126 -10.39 -1.33 -2.05
C GLU A 126 -9.99 0.02 -2.70
N THR A 127 -8.69 0.30 -2.77
CA THR A 127 -8.16 1.59 -3.25
C THR A 127 -8.13 1.73 -4.78
N ALA A 128 -8.39 0.63 -5.50
CA ALA A 128 -8.41 0.54 -6.96
C ALA A 128 -9.82 0.37 -7.56
N LEU A 129 -10.85 0.09 -6.74
CA LEU A 129 -12.20 -0.12 -7.25
C LEU A 129 -12.83 1.20 -7.72
N GLY A 130 -13.42 1.15 -8.90
CA GLY A 130 -14.39 2.10 -9.41
C GLY A 130 -15.74 1.41 -9.54
N GLU A 131 -16.83 2.15 -9.42
CA GLU A 131 -18.18 1.63 -9.69
C GLU A 131 -18.58 1.86 -11.16
N THR A 132 -19.25 0.86 -11.74
CA THR A 132 -19.76 0.86 -13.13
C THR A 132 -21.30 0.80 -13.21
N ASN A 133 -22.00 0.91 -12.08
CA ASN A 133 -23.43 0.61 -11.97
C ASN A 133 -24.39 1.78 -12.24
N LYS A 134 -23.89 2.97 -12.56
CA LYS A 134 -24.75 4.04 -13.09
C LYS A 134 -24.84 3.90 -14.61
N GLN A 135 -26.06 3.72 -15.12
CA GLN A 135 -26.41 3.68 -16.56
C GLN A 135 -26.20 5.03 -17.27
N ASP A 136 -25.43 5.93 -16.65
CA ASP A 136 -25.20 7.32 -17.01
C ASP A 136 -23.83 7.48 -17.70
N GLY A 137 -23.01 6.42 -17.78
CA GLY A 137 -21.68 6.43 -18.40
C GLY A 137 -20.59 7.12 -17.58
N ILE A 138 -20.81 7.38 -16.29
CA ILE A 138 -19.83 7.99 -15.39
C ILE A 138 -18.89 6.90 -14.86
N GLU A 139 -17.66 6.87 -15.36
CA GLU A 139 -16.56 6.07 -14.80
C GLU A 139 -16.24 6.61 -13.40
N ILE A 140 -16.53 5.84 -12.34
CA ILE A 140 -16.17 6.27 -10.98
C ILE A 140 -14.73 5.90 -10.72
N HIS A 141 -13.93 6.90 -10.40
CA HIS A 141 -12.49 6.75 -10.21
C HIS A 141 -12.16 6.30 -8.78
N GLY A 142 -11.43 5.19 -8.62
CA GLY A 142 -10.92 4.75 -7.31
C GLY A 142 -9.92 5.74 -6.70
N ILE A 143 -9.60 5.62 -5.41
CA ILE A 143 -8.69 6.52 -4.66
C ILE A 143 -7.38 6.79 -5.42
N SER A 144 -6.88 5.79 -6.12
CA SER A 144 -5.66 5.83 -6.93
C SER A 144 -5.66 6.88 -8.04
N PHE A 145 -6.81 7.15 -8.64
CA PHE A 145 -6.95 8.16 -9.69
C PHE A 145 -6.60 9.56 -9.18
N TYR A 146 -6.98 9.89 -7.94
CA TYR A 146 -6.72 11.21 -7.39
C TYR A 146 -5.23 11.45 -7.17
N PHE A 147 -4.46 10.42 -6.82
CA PHE A 147 -2.99 10.53 -6.79
C PHE A 147 -2.39 10.76 -8.19
N LEU A 148 -2.89 10.07 -9.22
CA LEU A 148 -2.47 10.29 -10.61
C LEU A 148 -2.83 11.69 -11.10
N LYS A 149 -4.07 12.14 -10.83
CA LYS A 149 -4.58 13.48 -11.17
C LYS A 149 -3.72 14.58 -10.55
N GLN A 150 -3.24 14.37 -9.32
CA GLN A 150 -2.36 15.31 -8.62
C GLN A 150 -0.89 15.26 -9.08
N GLY A 151 -0.52 14.36 -9.99
CA GLY A 151 0.77 14.38 -10.69
C GLY A 151 1.69 13.17 -10.49
N ALA A 152 1.28 12.21 -9.65
CA ALA A 152 2.03 10.96 -9.48
C ALA A 152 2.11 10.20 -10.82
N LYS A 153 3.25 9.56 -11.11
CA LYS A 153 3.44 8.88 -12.41
C LYS A 153 2.80 7.50 -12.48
N SER A 154 2.69 6.82 -11.35
CA SER A 154 2.06 5.52 -11.24
C SER A 154 1.56 5.26 -9.82
N VAL A 155 0.59 4.36 -9.70
CA VAL A 155 0.00 3.97 -8.42
C VAL A 155 -0.16 2.45 -8.37
N ILE A 156 0.29 1.83 -7.28
CA ILE A 156 -0.08 0.46 -6.90
C ILE A 156 -1.23 0.55 -5.90
N SER A 157 -2.28 -0.24 -6.13
CA SER A 157 -3.50 -0.21 -5.32
C SER A 157 -4.23 -1.53 -5.35
N SER A 158 -5.12 -1.77 -4.38
CA SER A 158 -5.81 -3.03 -4.21
C SER A 158 -7.25 -3.01 -4.74
N LEU A 159 -7.65 -4.09 -5.41
CA LEU A 159 -8.99 -4.28 -5.97
C LEU A 159 -10.01 -4.82 -4.96
N TRP A 160 -9.60 -5.38 -3.84
CA TRP A 160 -10.49 -5.90 -2.79
C TRP A 160 -9.81 -5.81 -1.43
N LYS A 161 -10.49 -6.27 -0.37
CA LYS A 161 -9.93 -6.33 0.98
C LYS A 161 -8.70 -7.24 1.01
N VAL A 162 -7.62 -6.76 1.62
CA VAL A 162 -6.33 -7.47 1.66
C VAL A 162 -5.98 -7.91 3.07
N ASP A 163 -5.29 -9.05 3.19
CA ASP A 163 -4.81 -9.57 4.47
C ASP A 163 -3.53 -8.84 4.91
N ASP A 164 -3.44 -8.47 6.19
CA ASP A 164 -2.32 -7.70 6.73
C ASP A 164 -0.96 -8.43 6.63
N PRO A 165 -0.81 -9.67 7.17
CA PRO A 165 0.41 -10.46 6.98
C PRO A 165 0.82 -10.66 5.52
N SER A 166 -0.12 -11.07 4.65
CA SER A 166 0.21 -11.36 3.25
C SER A 166 0.64 -10.10 2.49
N THR A 167 0.00 -8.97 2.78
CA THR A 167 0.31 -7.67 2.17
C THR A 167 1.70 -7.21 2.55
N ALA A 168 2.06 -7.26 3.84
CA ALA A 168 3.40 -6.88 4.29
C ALA A 168 4.48 -7.71 3.58
N LYS A 169 4.23 -9.02 3.43
CA LYS A 169 5.14 -9.92 2.71
C LYS A 169 5.22 -9.61 1.22
N LEU A 170 4.10 -9.36 0.56
CA LEU A 170 4.06 -8.99 -0.85
C LEU A 170 4.85 -7.69 -1.08
N MET A 171 4.66 -6.68 -0.23
CA MET A 171 5.34 -5.40 -0.36
C MET A 171 6.83 -5.52 -0.08
N GLN A 172 7.23 -6.28 0.93
CA GLN A 172 8.65 -6.61 1.13
C GLN A 172 9.28 -7.22 -0.12
N GLN A 173 8.64 -8.24 -0.72
CA GLN A 173 9.15 -8.88 -1.94
C GLN A 173 9.17 -7.89 -3.12
N PHE A 174 8.15 -7.06 -3.26
CA PHE A 174 8.08 -6.03 -4.31
C PHE A 174 9.27 -5.06 -4.22
N TYR A 175 9.54 -4.48 -3.05
CA TYR A 175 10.66 -3.54 -2.88
C TYR A 175 12.01 -4.23 -2.98
N SER A 176 12.16 -5.47 -2.51
CA SER A 176 13.37 -6.27 -2.72
C SER A 176 13.66 -6.48 -4.22
N ASN A 177 12.64 -6.85 -5.00
CA ASN A 177 12.78 -7.02 -6.45
C ASN A 177 13.09 -5.70 -7.14
N LEU A 178 12.42 -4.61 -6.75
CA LEU A 178 12.61 -3.28 -7.32
C LEU A 178 14.03 -2.73 -7.09
N ALA A 179 14.66 -3.10 -5.99
CA ALA A 179 15.99 -2.64 -5.60
C ALA A 179 17.16 -3.38 -6.26
N THR A 180 16.89 -4.42 -7.05
CA THR A 180 17.95 -5.23 -7.68
C THR A 180 18.73 -4.44 -8.74
N ASP A 181 20.01 -4.77 -8.89
CA ASP A 181 20.90 -4.19 -9.93
C ASP A 181 20.48 -4.53 -11.36
N ALA A 182 19.52 -5.45 -11.54
CA ALA A 182 18.88 -5.75 -12.82
C ALA A 182 17.94 -4.62 -13.29
N HIS A 183 17.63 -3.65 -12.43
CA HIS A 183 16.77 -2.50 -12.74
C HIS A 183 15.42 -2.89 -13.37
N PRO A 184 14.65 -3.79 -12.72
CA PRO A 184 13.36 -4.21 -13.27
C PRO A 184 12.39 -3.03 -13.34
N THR A 185 11.41 -3.13 -14.24
CA THR A 185 10.27 -2.21 -14.23
C THR A 185 9.45 -2.40 -12.97
N LYS A 186 8.66 -1.39 -12.59
CA LYS A 186 7.71 -1.49 -11.46
C LYS A 186 6.74 -2.67 -11.68
N ALA A 187 6.30 -2.87 -12.93
CA ALA A 187 5.44 -3.98 -13.30
C ALA A 187 6.12 -5.35 -13.10
N GLU A 188 7.38 -5.49 -13.52
CA GLU A 188 8.12 -6.74 -13.35
C GLU A 188 8.40 -7.03 -11.87
N ALA A 189 8.78 -6.03 -11.08
CA ALA A 189 8.97 -6.18 -9.65
C ALA A 189 7.69 -6.66 -8.93
N LEU A 190 6.53 -6.10 -9.30
CA LEU A 190 5.23 -6.52 -8.75
C LEU A 190 4.88 -7.95 -9.18
N ARG A 191 5.08 -8.29 -10.46
CA ARG A 191 4.85 -9.64 -10.99
C ARG A 191 5.69 -10.68 -10.25
N GLN A 192 6.97 -10.39 -10.01
CA GLN A 192 7.86 -11.30 -9.28
C GLN A 192 7.44 -11.49 -7.82
N ALA A 193 6.97 -10.42 -7.17
CA ALA A 193 6.42 -10.51 -5.82
C ALA A 193 5.16 -11.40 -5.77
N GLN A 194 4.25 -11.22 -6.72
CA GLN A 194 3.04 -12.05 -6.85
C GLN A 194 3.38 -13.53 -7.12
N LEU A 195 4.34 -13.79 -8.00
CA LEU A 195 4.82 -15.15 -8.28
C LEU A 195 5.50 -15.80 -7.06
N SER A 196 6.19 -15.02 -6.24
CA SER A 196 6.81 -15.51 -5.00
C SER A 196 5.76 -16.04 -4.01
N LEU A 197 4.67 -15.29 -3.82
CA LEU A 197 3.54 -15.72 -2.98
C LEU A 197 2.80 -16.91 -3.59
N LEU A 198 2.51 -16.87 -4.90
CA LEU A 198 1.87 -17.97 -5.62
C LEU A 198 2.61 -19.31 -5.47
N ARG A 199 3.94 -19.28 -5.54
CA ARG A 199 4.78 -20.48 -5.45
C ARG A 199 5.01 -20.98 -4.01
N GLY A 200 4.61 -20.20 -2.99
CA GLY A 200 4.71 -20.61 -1.59
C GLY A 200 6.12 -20.62 -1.01
N ASN A 201 7.08 -19.98 -1.66
CA ASN A 201 8.50 -20.03 -1.28
C ASN A 201 8.82 -19.08 -0.11
N ASN A 202 8.15 -19.19 1.05
CA ASN A 202 8.62 -18.68 2.35
C ASN A 202 7.58 -19.01 3.44
N SER A 203 7.98 -19.65 4.53
CA SER A 203 7.10 -20.01 5.66
C SER A 203 7.29 -19.03 6.83
N THR A 204 6.21 -18.40 7.29
CA THR A 204 6.18 -17.72 8.61
C THR A 204 4.74 -17.64 9.08
N THR A 205 4.43 -18.38 10.14
CA THR A 205 3.12 -18.44 10.81
C THR A 205 2.64 -17.05 11.25
N ALA A 206 1.51 -16.57 10.74
CA ALA A 206 0.91 -15.31 11.19
C ALA A 206 -0.63 -15.40 11.33
N ASN A 207 -1.17 -14.78 12.39
CA ASN A 207 -2.60 -14.56 12.56
C ASN A 207 -3.11 -13.58 11.48
N THR A 208 -4.17 -13.95 10.76
CA THR A 208 -4.77 -13.14 9.69
C THR A 208 -5.66 -12.05 10.27
N ASN A 209 -5.31 -10.80 10.01
CA ASN A 209 -6.17 -9.65 10.26
C ASN A 209 -6.39 -8.95 8.91
N PRO A 210 -7.62 -8.88 8.38
CA PRO A 210 -7.84 -8.13 7.16
C PRO A 210 -7.62 -6.63 7.42
N ARG A 211 -6.97 -5.96 6.48
CA ARG A 211 -7.07 -4.50 6.37
C ARG A 211 -8.54 -4.21 5.96
N GLY A 212 -9.22 -3.25 6.56
CA GLY A 212 -10.64 -2.95 6.31
C GLY A 212 -11.55 -3.00 7.56
N ILE A 213 -12.80 -2.52 7.42
CA ILE A 213 -13.77 -2.48 8.50
C ILE A 213 -14.20 -3.92 8.87
N SER A 214 -14.01 -4.26 10.15
CA SER A 214 -14.55 -5.47 10.75
C SER A 214 -15.83 -5.14 11.52
N VAL A 215 -16.97 -5.61 11.01
CA VAL A 215 -18.18 -5.76 11.82
C VAL A 215 -18.07 -7.15 12.45
N THR A 216 -17.97 -7.26 13.77
CA THR A 216 -17.89 -8.54 14.46
C THR A 216 -19.22 -9.28 14.42
N PRO A 217 -19.30 -10.49 13.84
CA PRO A 217 -20.36 -11.44 14.15
C PRO A 217 -19.83 -12.38 15.23
N GLU A 218 -20.53 -12.47 16.36
CA GLU A 218 -20.31 -13.53 17.33
C GLU A 218 -20.59 -14.89 16.66
N THR A 219 -19.61 -15.79 16.62
CA THR A 219 -19.73 -17.22 16.98
C THR A 219 -18.45 -17.97 16.62
N GLY A 220 -17.97 -18.79 17.57
CA GLY A 220 -16.69 -19.48 17.50
C GLY A 220 -16.72 -20.82 16.75
N THR A 221 -15.53 -21.34 16.47
CA THR A 221 -15.20 -22.78 16.43
C THR A 221 -13.68 -22.98 16.29
N SER A 222 -13.17 -24.02 16.97
CA SER A 222 -11.75 -24.40 17.13
C SER A 222 -11.04 -24.90 15.85
N PRO A 223 -9.67 -24.92 15.82
CA PRO A 223 -8.88 -25.03 14.60
C PRO A 223 -8.60 -26.48 14.18
N ARG A 224 -8.67 -26.74 12.87
CA ARG A 224 -8.36 -28.03 12.24
C ARG A 224 -6.99 -27.96 11.55
N ASN A 225 -6.07 -28.83 11.94
CA ASN A 225 -4.73 -29.03 11.37
C ASN A 225 -4.79 -29.48 9.89
N GLN A 226 -4.21 -28.71 8.96
CA GLN A 226 -3.80 -29.16 7.62
C GLN A 226 -2.49 -28.48 7.16
N GLN A 227 -1.37 -29.18 7.38
CA GLN A 227 -0.26 -29.42 6.44
C GLN A 227 0.13 -28.36 5.37
N LEU A 228 0.79 -27.28 5.80
CA LEU A 228 2.18 -26.85 5.49
C LEU A 228 2.74 -26.83 4.04
N ALA A 229 1.91 -26.64 3.01
CA ALA A 229 2.38 -26.08 1.74
C ALA A 229 1.47 -24.91 1.31
N SER A 230 2.05 -23.70 1.28
CA SER A 230 1.50 -22.48 0.68
C SER A 230 0.47 -21.65 1.47
N GLU A 231 0.91 -21.01 2.57
CA GLU A 231 0.09 -20.12 3.40
C GLU A 231 -0.56 -18.95 2.62
N TYR A 232 0.06 -18.51 1.50
CA TYR A 232 -0.43 -17.38 0.69
C TYR A 232 -0.48 -17.64 -0.83
N SER A 233 -0.53 -18.90 -1.30
CA SER A 233 -0.61 -19.18 -2.75
C SER A 233 -1.96 -18.79 -3.37
N HIS A 234 -3.02 -18.77 -2.55
CA HIS A 234 -4.35 -18.43 -3.02
C HIS A 234 -4.39 -16.99 -3.57
N PRO A 235 -4.97 -16.75 -4.77
CA PRO A 235 -5.00 -15.43 -5.42
C PRO A 235 -5.50 -14.28 -4.56
N TYR A 236 -6.39 -14.57 -3.61
CA TYR A 236 -6.86 -13.61 -2.61
C TYR A 236 -5.73 -12.80 -1.96
N TYR A 237 -4.57 -13.42 -1.70
CA TYR A 237 -3.47 -12.83 -0.93
C TYR A 237 -2.48 -11.98 -1.75
N TRP A 238 -2.49 -12.07 -3.09
CA TRP A 238 -1.48 -11.43 -3.95
C TRP A 238 -2.03 -10.79 -5.23
N ALA A 239 -3.16 -11.27 -5.75
CA ALA A 239 -3.80 -10.75 -6.96
C ALA A 239 -4.54 -9.41 -6.80
N PRO A 240 -4.90 -8.87 -5.61
CA PRO A 240 -5.63 -7.60 -5.57
C PRO A 240 -4.79 -6.42 -6.04
N PHE A 241 -3.46 -6.50 -5.93
CA PHE A 241 -2.59 -5.37 -6.23
C PHE A 241 -2.33 -5.23 -7.72
N ILE A 242 -2.74 -4.09 -8.28
CA ILE A 242 -2.51 -3.71 -9.67
C ILE A 242 -1.68 -2.43 -9.74
N LEU A 243 -0.96 -2.26 -10.85
CA LEU A 243 -0.19 -1.05 -11.16
C LEU A 243 -0.92 -0.24 -12.24
N ILE A 244 -1.23 1.02 -11.93
CA ILE A 244 -1.93 1.96 -12.82
C ILE A 244 -0.95 3.09 -13.19
N GLY A 245 -0.97 3.54 -14.45
CA GLY A 245 -0.11 4.62 -14.95
C GLY A 245 1.20 4.12 -15.57
N ASN A 246 2.25 4.92 -15.50
CA ASN A 246 3.52 4.59 -16.16
C ASN A 246 4.31 3.52 -15.38
N GLY A 247 4.12 2.26 -15.76
CA GLY A 247 4.76 1.11 -15.13
C GLY A 247 6.22 0.86 -15.52
N LEU A 248 6.78 1.64 -16.45
CA LEU A 248 8.15 1.47 -16.96
C LEU A 248 9.24 1.81 -15.95
#